data_AF-A0A8M8V9F5-F1
#
_entry.id   AF-A0A8M8V9F5-F1
#
_cell.length_a   1.000
_cell.length_b   1.000
_cell.length_c   1.000
_cell.angle_alpha   90.00
_cell.angle_beta   90.00
_cell.angle_gamma   90.00
#
_symmetry.space_group_name_H-M   'P 1'
#
loop_
_entity.id
_entity.type
_entity.pdbx_description
1 polymer ?
#
loop_
_entity_poly.entity_id
_entity_poly.type
_entity_poly.pdbx_seq_one_letter_code
_entity_poly.pdbx_strand_id
1 'polypeptide(L)'
;MAPKRSSSYLAPAFPFTILARLVALAVIGLVLVWLLHFREGLAFRSDDKAKIFNVHPLLMLLGFVLISGEAIMAYKTVPTIRKRQKLFHLLLHLVAFVAGVLGIYAVFKFHHDLRFPHMYSLHSWLGLSTISLLPIWSPVAILLLFLLVSSCTSINKGKAGTMARCVWAGYLLHGDFKR
;
A
#
# COMPACT_ATOMS: atom_id res chain seq x y z
N MET A 1 29.68 -32.38 22.95
CA MET A 1 28.35 -31.88 22.53
C MET A 1 28.46 -30.38 22.27
N ALA A 2 28.53 -29.97 21.01
CA ALA A 2 28.57 -28.55 20.64
C ALA A 2 27.13 -28.05 20.42
N PRO A 3 26.75 -26.84 20.90
CA PRO A 3 25.43 -26.29 20.64
C PRO A 3 25.28 -25.96 19.16
N LYS A 4 24.26 -26.55 18.53
CA LYS A 4 23.83 -26.25 17.16
C LYS A 4 23.41 -24.77 17.12
N ARG A 5 24.24 -23.90 16.55
CA ARG A 5 23.85 -22.53 16.19
C ARG A 5 22.74 -22.62 15.14
N SER A 6 21.52 -22.30 15.53
CA SER A 6 20.40 -22.14 14.60
C SER A 6 20.65 -20.90 13.75
N SER A 7 20.95 -21.13 12.47
CA SER A 7 21.10 -20.11 11.44
C SER A 7 19.87 -19.21 11.35
N SER A 8 20.04 -17.97 11.81
CA SER A 8 19.71 -16.69 11.15
C SER A 8 18.91 -16.72 9.83
N TYR A 9 17.64 -17.13 9.86
CA TYR A 9 16.70 -16.89 8.75
C TYR A 9 15.46 -16.07 9.13
N LEU A 10 15.26 -15.76 10.41
CA LEU A 10 14.13 -14.94 10.87
C LEU A 10 14.42 -13.43 10.87
N ALA A 11 15.64 -13.02 10.53
CA ALA A 11 16.12 -11.64 10.69
C ALA A 11 16.21 -10.73 9.44
N PRO A 12 15.65 -10.99 8.23
CA PRO A 12 15.83 -10.03 7.14
C PRO A 12 14.68 -9.02 6.97
N ALA A 13 13.46 -9.24 7.48
CA ALA A 13 12.32 -8.36 7.15
C ALA A 13 12.14 -7.13 8.07
N PHE A 14 12.57 -7.21 9.33
CA PHE A 14 12.46 -6.13 10.31
C PHE A 14 13.30 -4.87 9.99
N PRO A 15 14.56 -4.97 9.55
CA PRO A 15 15.36 -3.76 9.29
C PRO A 15 14.80 -2.94 8.11
N PHE A 16 14.29 -3.60 7.07
CA PHE A 16 13.75 -2.90 5.90
C PHE A 16 12.45 -2.16 6.20
N THR A 17 11.56 -2.70 7.05
CA THR A 17 10.32 -2.01 7.42
C THR A 17 10.60 -0.80 8.32
N ILE A 18 11.58 -0.90 9.23
CA ILE A 18 12.03 0.23 10.05
C ILE A 18 12.64 1.31 9.15
N LEU A 19 13.53 0.94 8.24
CA LEU A 19 14.14 1.88 7.29
C LEU A 19 13.08 2.58 6.43
N ALA A 20 12.13 1.83 5.87
CA ALA A 20 11.04 2.38 5.07
C ALA A 20 10.22 3.41 5.87
N ARG A 21 9.94 3.14 7.14
CA ARG A 21 9.22 4.07 8.03
C ARG A 21 10.02 5.32 8.36
N LEU A 22 11.32 5.19 8.60
CA LEU A 22 12.20 6.35 8.82
C LEU A 22 12.28 7.24 7.58
N VAL A 23 12.43 6.64 6.40
CA VAL A 23 12.39 7.37 5.12
C VAL A 23 11.04 8.04 4.91
N ALA A 24 9.93 7.33 5.18
CA ALA A 24 8.60 7.91 5.11
C ALA A 24 8.46 9.15 6.02
N LEU A 25 8.89 9.07 7.27
CA LEU A 25 8.87 10.20 8.20
C LEU A 25 9.73 11.38 7.71
N ALA A 26 10.92 11.10 7.16
CA ALA A 26 11.77 12.15 6.59
C ALA A 26 11.11 12.82 5.37
N VAL A 27 10.48 12.05 4.49
CA VAL A 27 9.78 12.55 3.31
C VAL A 27 8.55 13.38 3.70
N ILE A 28 7.80 12.98 4.72
CA ILE A 28 6.71 13.79 5.29
C ILE A 28 7.26 15.12 5.79
N GLY A 29 8.33 15.09 6.60
CA GLY A 29 8.97 16.29 7.14
C GLY A 29 9.42 17.25 6.03
N LEU A 30 10.09 16.73 5.00
CA LEU A 30 10.56 17.53 3.87
C LEU A 30 9.40 18.17 3.09
N VAL A 31 8.33 17.42 2.82
CA VAL A 31 7.16 17.97 2.11
C VAL A 31 6.39 18.97 2.97
N LEU A 32 6.28 18.75 4.29
CA LEU A 32 5.67 19.74 5.17
C LEU A 32 6.48 21.05 5.20
N VAL A 33 7.81 20.97 5.31
CA VAL A 33 8.68 22.15 5.21
C VAL A 33 8.52 22.82 3.86
N TRP A 34 8.52 22.06 2.77
CA TRP A 34 8.31 22.61 1.43
C TRP A 34 6.98 23.37 1.30
N LEU A 35 5.88 22.79 1.79
CA LEU A 35 4.55 23.39 1.65
C LEU A 35 4.30 24.56 2.60
N LEU A 36 4.77 24.48 3.84
CA LEU A 36 4.53 25.50 4.85
C LEU A 36 5.53 26.65 4.79
N HIS A 37 6.81 26.37 4.50
CA HIS A 37 7.87 27.38 4.51
C HIS A 37 8.10 28.00 3.13
N PHE A 38 8.12 27.20 2.05
CA PHE A 38 8.44 27.71 0.71
C PHE A 38 7.21 28.02 -0.15
N ARG A 39 6.03 27.49 0.20
CA ARG A 39 4.80 27.61 -0.60
C ARG A 39 3.68 28.37 0.12
N GLU A 40 4.00 29.07 1.21
CA GLU A 40 3.09 29.97 1.93
C GLU A 40 1.80 29.29 2.47
N GLY A 41 1.86 27.97 2.67
CA GLY A 41 0.82 27.18 3.33
C GLY A 41 -0.14 26.42 2.40
N LEU A 42 -1.21 25.91 3.01
CA LEU A 42 -2.19 25.00 2.42
C LEU A 42 -3.60 25.54 2.64
N ALA A 43 -4.43 25.60 1.61
CA ALA A 43 -5.82 26.04 1.74
C ALA A 43 -6.74 25.34 0.74
N PHE A 44 -7.87 24.80 1.22
CA PHE A 44 -8.91 24.23 0.35
C PHE A 44 -9.74 25.30 -0.39
N ARG A 45 -9.78 26.51 0.19
CA ARG A 45 -10.43 27.70 -0.37
C ARG A 45 -9.59 28.91 0.01
N SER A 46 -9.04 29.58 -0.99
CA SER A 46 -8.21 30.77 -0.86
C SER A 46 -8.30 31.56 -2.17
N ASP A 47 -8.11 32.87 -2.09
CA ASP A 47 -8.00 33.75 -3.26
C ASP A 47 -6.71 33.44 -4.02
N ASP A 48 -5.64 33.11 -3.28
CA ASP A 48 -4.42 32.53 -3.85
C ASP A 48 -4.66 31.06 -4.23
N LYS A 49 -4.70 30.80 -5.54
CA LYS A 49 -4.92 29.47 -6.12
C LYS A 49 -3.71 28.54 -5.94
N ALA A 50 -2.49 29.07 -5.75
CA ALA A 50 -1.30 28.25 -5.52
C ALA A 50 -1.44 27.41 -4.24
N LYS A 51 -2.11 27.93 -3.21
CA LYS A 51 -2.39 27.21 -1.95
C LYS A 51 -3.35 26.03 -2.12
N ILE A 52 -4.23 26.10 -3.13
CA ILE A 52 -5.12 24.99 -3.51
C ILE A 52 -4.29 23.91 -4.22
N PHE A 53 -3.37 24.32 -5.10
CA PHE A 53 -2.45 23.38 -5.75
C PHE A 53 -1.57 22.64 -4.73
N ASN A 54 -1.09 23.30 -3.68
CA ASN A 54 -0.26 22.69 -2.62
C ASN A 54 -0.94 21.49 -1.92
N VAL A 55 -2.28 21.44 -1.90
CA VAL A 55 -3.04 20.32 -1.36
C VAL A 55 -2.86 19.05 -2.21
N HIS A 56 -2.69 19.20 -3.53
CA HIS A 56 -2.48 18.08 -4.45
C HIS A 56 -1.25 17.22 -4.10
N PRO A 57 -0.01 17.75 -4.09
CA PRO A 57 1.18 16.95 -3.78
C PRO A 57 1.15 16.41 -2.34
N LEU A 58 0.52 17.12 -1.40
CA LEU A 58 0.36 16.62 -0.03
C LEU A 58 -0.53 15.39 0.03
N LEU A 59 -1.72 15.44 -0.58
CA LEU A 59 -2.65 14.32 -0.59
C LEU A 59 -2.13 13.14 -1.43
N MET A 60 -1.43 13.41 -2.54
CA MET A 60 -0.78 12.37 -3.33
C MET A 60 0.34 11.68 -2.54
N LEU A 61 1.17 12.43 -1.82
CA LEU A 61 2.23 11.82 -1.03
C LEU A 61 1.67 11.05 0.17
N LEU A 62 0.89 11.71 1.04
CA LEU A 62 0.39 11.10 2.27
C LEU A 62 -0.57 9.95 1.97
N GLY A 63 -1.56 10.20 1.12
CA GLY A 63 -2.59 9.23 0.78
C GLY A 63 -2.10 8.15 -0.17
N PHE A 64 -1.72 8.57 -1.37
CA PHE A 64 -1.44 7.61 -2.43
C PHE A 64 -0.10 6.90 -2.26
N VAL A 65 0.96 7.53 -1.72
CA VAL A 65 2.27 6.87 -1.57
C VAL A 65 2.43 6.21 -0.20
N LEU A 66 2.25 6.96 0.88
CA LEU A 66 2.59 6.46 2.23
C LEU A 66 1.53 5.51 2.79
N ILE A 67 0.26 5.90 2.76
CA ILE A 67 -0.83 5.03 3.27
C ILE A 67 -0.95 3.77 2.42
N SER A 68 -0.78 3.85 1.09
CA SER A 68 -0.77 2.64 0.24
C SER A 68 0.45 1.75 0.50
N GLY A 69 1.63 2.34 0.76
CA GLY A 69 2.83 1.60 1.14
C GLY A 69 2.67 0.83 2.44
N GLU A 70 2.10 1.47 3.48
CA GLU A 70 1.77 0.79 4.73
C GLU A 70 0.67 -0.28 4.53
N ALA A 71 -0.30 -0.07 3.62
CA ALA A 71 -1.30 -1.06 3.28
C ALA A 71 -0.68 -2.35 2.71
N ILE A 72 0.33 -2.23 1.85
CA ILE A 72 1.07 -3.36 1.27
C ILE A 72 1.85 -4.11 2.36
N MET A 73 2.47 -3.38 3.29
CA MET A 73 3.25 -3.96 4.39
C MET A 73 2.39 -4.52 5.53
N ALA A 74 1.10 -4.20 5.61
CA ALA A 74 0.19 -4.55 6.71
C ALA A 74 0.16 -6.05 7.05
N TYR A 75 0.28 -6.93 6.05
CA TYR A 75 0.32 -8.39 6.27
C TYR A 75 1.58 -8.88 7.00
N LYS A 76 2.65 -8.09 6.98
CA LYS A 76 3.95 -8.40 7.60
C LYS A 76 4.16 -7.62 8.90
N THR A 77 3.61 -6.41 9.02
CA THR A 77 3.86 -5.52 10.15
C THR A 77 2.86 -5.67 11.29
N VAL A 78 1.64 -6.13 11.02
CA VAL A 78 0.59 -6.26 12.05
C VAL A 78 0.45 -7.73 12.48
N PRO A 79 0.88 -8.11 13.70
CA PRO A 79 0.73 -9.48 14.22
C PRO A 79 -0.71 -9.69 14.69
N THR A 80 -1.65 -9.86 13.75
CA THR A 80 -3.07 -10.09 14.04
C THR A 80 -3.64 -11.21 13.18
N ILE A 81 -4.86 -11.66 13.47
CA ILE A 81 -5.51 -12.74 12.71
C ILE A 81 -5.70 -12.32 11.25
N ARG A 82 -5.57 -13.28 10.31
CA ARG A 82 -5.64 -13.02 8.86
C ARG A 82 -6.89 -12.25 8.43
N LYS A 83 -8.05 -12.50 9.08
CA LYS A 83 -9.29 -11.76 8.81
C LYS A 83 -9.14 -10.25 9.10
N ARG A 84 -8.49 -9.90 10.21
CA ARG A 84 -8.22 -8.50 10.58
C ARG A 84 -7.17 -7.86 9.69
N GLN A 85 -6.11 -8.58 9.31
CA GLN A 85 -5.10 -8.07 8.37
C GLN A 85 -5.72 -7.71 7.00
N LYS A 86 -6.62 -8.56 6.48
CA LYS A 86 -7.35 -8.28 5.24
C LYS A 86 -8.22 -7.02 5.35
N LEU A 87 -8.89 -6.84 6.48
CA LEU A 87 -9.70 -5.65 6.74
C LEU A 87 -8.82 -4.38 6.78
N PHE A 88 -7.71 -4.40 7.52
CA PHE A 88 -6.78 -3.26 7.56
C PHE A 88 -6.20 -2.93 6.19
N HIS A 89 -5.78 -3.95 5.43
CA HIS A 89 -5.28 -3.77 4.07
C HIS A 89 -6.33 -3.09 3.16
N LEU A 90 -7.58 -3.56 3.19
CA LEU A 90 -8.67 -2.99 2.40
C LEU A 90 -8.98 -1.55 2.82
N LEU A 91 -9.07 -1.29 4.14
CA LEU A 91 -9.37 0.04 4.67
C LEU A 91 -8.26 1.04 4.31
N LEU A 92 -6.99 0.67 4.44
CA LEU A 92 -5.88 1.55 4.10
C LEU A 92 -5.86 1.88 2.59
N HIS A 93 -6.11 0.89 1.73
CA HIS A 93 -6.24 1.17 0.29
C HIS A 93 -7.46 2.03 -0.04
N LEU A 94 -8.58 1.89 0.68
CA LEU A 94 -9.74 2.76 0.52
C LEU A 94 -9.41 4.20 0.91
N VAL A 95 -8.73 4.41 2.04
CA VAL A 95 -8.27 5.75 2.47
C VAL A 95 -7.30 6.34 1.45
N ALA A 96 -6.35 5.55 0.95
CA ALA A 96 -5.42 5.97 -0.10
C ALA A 96 -6.15 6.37 -1.39
N PHE A 97 -7.19 5.62 -1.79
CA PHE A 97 -8.01 5.93 -2.96
C PHE A 97 -8.76 7.26 -2.78
N VAL A 98 -9.46 7.44 -1.66
CA VAL A 98 -10.20 8.67 -1.36
C VAL A 98 -9.26 9.88 -1.34
N ALA A 99 -8.10 9.75 -0.70
CA ALA A 99 -7.08 10.81 -0.69
C ALA A 99 -6.55 11.12 -2.10
N GLY A 100 -6.32 10.11 -2.94
CA GLY A 100 -5.94 10.29 -4.34
C GLY A 100 -7.01 11.02 -5.16
N VAL A 101 -8.29 10.67 -5.00
CA VAL A 101 -9.42 11.37 -5.65
C VAL A 101 -9.48 12.84 -5.22
N LEU A 102 -9.32 13.12 -3.92
CA LEU A 102 -9.28 14.49 -3.40
C LEU A 102 -8.06 15.26 -3.92
N GLY A 103 -6.91 14.60 -4.07
CA GLY A 103 -5.71 15.18 -4.68
C GLY A 103 -5.94 15.55 -6.15
N ILE A 104 -6.55 14.68 -6.96
CA ILE A 104 -6.93 15.00 -8.34
C ILE A 104 -7.92 16.16 -8.34
N TYR A 105 -8.94 16.12 -7.49
CA TYR A 105 -9.94 17.19 -7.42
C TYR A 105 -9.29 18.56 -7.17
N ALA A 106 -8.29 18.65 -6.27
CA ALA A 106 -7.57 19.89 -6.00
C ALA A 106 -6.85 20.44 -7.24
N VAL A 107 -6.22 19.58 -8.06
CA VAL A 107 -5.52 20.03 -9.27
C VAL A 107 -6.48 20.40 -10.40
N PHE A 108 -7.62 19.72 -10.52
CA PHE A 108 -8.65 20.10 -11.49
C PHE A 108 -9.28 21.44 -11.12
N LYS A 109 -9.58 21.67 -9.84
CA LYS A 109 -10.05 22.96 -9.33
C LYS A 109 -9.05 24.08 -9.61
N PHE A 110 -7.76 23.84 -9.39
CA PHE A 110 -6.70 24.80 -9.71
C PHE A 110 -6.65 25.17 -11.19
N HIS A 111 -6.66 24.18 -12.09
CA HIS A 111 -6.65 24.44 -13.54
C HIS A 111 -7.93 25.14 -14.00
N HIS A 112 -9.09 24.77 -13.45
CA HIS A 112 -10.37 25.37 -13.78
C HIS A 112 -10.41 26.85 -13.40
N ASP A 113 -9.97 27.18 -12.18
CA ASP A 113 -9.93 28.56 -11.70
C ASP A 113 -8.96 29.44 -12.50
N LEU A 114 -7.88 28.86 -13.04
CA LEU A 114 -6.88 29.56 -13.86
C LEU A 114 -7.10 29.43 -15.38
N ARG A 115 -8.17 28.75 -15.81
CA ARG A 115 -8.50 28.47 -17.22
C ARG A 115 -7.37 27.82 -18.03
N PHE A 116 -6.57 26.97 -17.37
CA PHE A 116 -5.56 26.18 -18.06
C PHE A 116 -6.16 24.91 -18.68
N PRO A 117 -5.62 24.44 -19.83
CA PRO A 117 -6.04 23.18 -20.40
C PRO A 117 -5.71 22.02 -19.45
N HIS A 118 -6.65 21.09 -19.32
CA HIS A 118 -6.46 19.89 -18.49
C HIS A 118 -5.65 18.81 -19.23
N MET A 119 -4.97 17.94 -18.48
CA MET A 119 -4.41 16.66 -18.96
C MET A 119 -3.42 16.73 -20.14
N TYR A 120 -2.68 17.83 -20.30
CA TYR A 120 -1.70 17.95 -21.40
C TYR A 120 -0.33 17.33 -21.08
N SER A 121 -0.05 17.02 -19.81
CA SER A 121 1.24 16.49 -19.37
C SER A 121 1.24 14.96 -19.23
N LEU A 122 2.39 14.32 -19.46
CA LEU A 122 2.56 12.89 -19.17
C LEU A 122 2.29 12.56 -17.70
N HIS A 123 2.65 13.47 -16.78
CA HIS A 123 2.37 13.31 -15.35
C HIS A 123 0.88 13.14 -15.07
N SER A 124 0.02 13.95 -15.69
CA SER A 124 -1.43 13.84 -15.54
C SER A 124 -1.99 12.51 -16.06
N TRP A 125 -1.48 12.01 -17.19
CA TRP A 125 -1.90 10.73 -17.76
C TRP A 125 -1.50 9.56 -16.86
N LEU A 126 -0.26 9.54 -16.38
CA LEU A 126 0.22 8.52 -15.45
C LEU A 126 -0.50 8.60 -14.09
N GLY A 127 -0.74 9.80 -13.57
CA GLY A 127 -1.46 10.02 -12.32
C GLY A 127 -2.91 9.54 -12.38
N LEU A 128 -3.62 9.87 -13.46
CA LEU A 128 -5.00 9.40 -13.66
C LEU A 128 -5.04 7.87 -13.81
N SER A 129 -4.12 7.30 -14.59
CA SER A 129 -4.03 5.86 -14.81
C SER A 129 -3.78 5.10 -13.51
N THR A 130 -2.82 5.55 -12.70
CA THR A 130 -2.46 4.91 -11.42
C THR A 130 -3.58 4.98 -10.38
N ILE A 131 -4.26 6.11 -10.26
CA ILE A 131 -5.39 6.25 -9.33
C ILE A 131 -6.59 5.41 -9.78
N SER A 132 -6.81 5.27 -11.09
CA SER A 132 -7.87 4.42 -11.65
C SER A 132 -7.58 2.93 -11.47
N LEU A 133 -6.31 2.53 -11.51
CA LEU A 133 -5.88 1.15 -11.31
C LEU A 133 -5.97 0.69 -9.85
N LEU A 134 -5.80 1.58 -8.88
CA LEU A 134 -5.79 1.24 -7.45
C LEU A 134 -7.05 0.48 -6.97
N PRO A 135 -8.29 0.92 -7.26
CA PRO A 135 -9.50 0.19 -6.87
C PRO A 135 -9.75 -1.07 -7.70
N ILE A 136 -9.13 -1.22 -8.87
CA ILE A 136 -9.26 -2.40 -9.73
C ILE A 136 -8.27 -3.48 -9.27
N TRP A 137 -7.03 -3.08 -8.97
CA TRP A 137 -5.95 -3.98 -8.61
C TRP A 137 -6.23 -4.76 -7.32
N SER A 138 -6.78 -4.09 -6.30
CA SER A 138 -7.09 -4.71 -5.00
C SER A 138 -8.08 -5.90 -5.10
N PRO A 139 -9.29 -5.75 -5.67
CA PRO A 139 -10.23 -6.86 -5.84
C PRO A 139 -9.76 -7.90 -6.86
N VAL A 140 -9.08 -7.50 -7.94
CA VAL A 140 -8.51 -8.46 -8.91
C VAL A 140 -7.44 -9.33 -8.25
N ALA A 141 -6.56 -8.75 -7.42
CA ALA A 141 -5.56 -9.51 -6.67
C ALA A 141 -6.21 -10.49 -5.66
N ILE A 142 -7.30 -10.07 -4.99
CA ILE A 142 -8.07 -10.93 -4.09
C ILE A 142 -8.76 -12.08 -4.86
N LEU A 143 -9.34 -11.79 -6.03
CA LEU A 143 -10.00 -12.77 -6.89
C LEU A 143 -8.99 -13.79 -7.47
N LEU A 144 -7.84 -13.33 -7.97
CA LEU A 144 -6.77 -14.20 -8.46
C LEU A 144 -6.23 -15.10 -7.35
N LEU A 145 -6.06 -14.58 -6.13
CA LEU A 145 -5.69 -15.39 -4.97
C LEU A 145 -6.76 -16.45 -4.65
N PHE A 146 -8.03 -16.09 -4.70
CA PHE A 146 -9.14 -17.02 -4.49
C PHE A 146 -9.20 -18.11 -5.57
N LEU A 147 -8.97 -17.76 -6.83
CA LEU A 147 -8.90 -18.70 -7.95
C LEU A 147 -7.69 -19.63 -7.83
N LEU A 148 -6.51 -19.11 -7.47
CA LEU A 148 -5.31 -19.94 -7.25
C LEU A 148 -5.51 -20.95 -6.10
N VAL A 149 -6.13 -20.51 -4.99
CA VAL A 149 -6.49 -21.41 -3.89
C VAL A 149 -7.52 -22.46 -4.34
N SER A 150 -8.53 -22.04 -5.10
CA SER A 150 -9.59 -22.93 -5.61
C SER A 150 -9.05 -23.96 -6.61
N SER A 151 -8.15 -23.56 -7.51
CA SER A 151 -7.46 -24.45 -8.44
C SER A 151 -6.55 -25.44 -7.71
N CYS A 152 -5.84 -25.01 -6.65
CA CYS A 152 -5.04 -25.90 -5.83
C CYS A 152 -5.91 -26.92 -5.06
N THR A 153 -7.09 -26.52 -4.58
CA THR A 153 -8.07 -27.46 -4.00
C THR A 153 -8.70 -28.39 -5.04
N SER A 154 -8.90 -27.94 -6.29
CA SER A 154 -9.47 -28.74 -7.37
C SER A 154 -8.48 -29.81 -7.88
N ILE A 155 -7.20 -29.43 -8.08
CA ILE A 155 -6.11 -30.37 -8.43
C ILE A 155 -5.95 -31.47 -7.36
N ASN A 156 -6.21 -31.12 -6.10
CA ASN A 156 -6.14 -32.03 -4.96
C ASN A 156 -7.33 -33.00 -4.85
N LYS A 157 -8.47 -32.74 -5.51
CA LYS A 157 -9.56 -33.71 -5.60
C LYS A 157 -9.31 -34.82 -6.64
N GLY A 158 -8.40 -34.59 -7.61
CA GLY A 158 -8.00 -35.58 -8.61
C GLY A 158 -6.89 -36.55 -8.16
N LYS A 159 -6.26 -36.31 -7.00
CA LYS A 159 -5.20 -37.17 -6.44
C LYS A 159 -5.35 -37.27 -4.92
N ALA A 160 -6.43 -37.89 -4.47
CA ALA A 160 -6.76 -38.10 -3.06
C ALA A 160 -5.71 -38.92 -2.26
N GLY A 161 -4.67 -39.48 -2.90
CA GLY A 161 -3.63 -40.27 -2.23
C GLY A 161 -2.34 -39.53 -1.84
N THR A 162 -2.14 -38.27 -2.27
CA THR A 162 -0.81 -37.60 -2.11
C THR A 162 -0.89 -36.21 -1.48
N MET A 163 -2.08 -35.72 -1.12
CA MET A 163 -2.26 -34.42 -0.46
C MET A 163 -1.76 -34.39 0.99
N ALA A 164 -1.52 -35.55 1.62
CA ALA A 164 -0.92 -35.61 2.94
C ALA A 164 0.61 -35.36 2.94
N ARG A 165 1.26 -35.12 1.79
CA ARG A 165 2.69 -34.81 1.73
C ARG A 165 3.01 -33.36 1.34
N CYS A 166 2.19 -32.72 0.50
CA CYS A 166 2.46 -31.34 0.08
C CYS A 166 1.95 -30.28 1.07
N VAL A 167 0.88 -30.54 1.82
CA VAL A 167 0.46 -29.66 2.94
C VAL A 167 1.32 -29.90 4.17
N TRP A 168 1.74 -31.15 4.40
CA TRP A 168 2.64 -31.51 5.50
C TRP A 168 4.10 -31.10 5.26
N ALA A 169 4.58 -30.92 4.02
CA ALA A 169 5.91 -30.37 3.79
C ALA A 169 6.03 -28.88 4.19
N GLY A 170 4.91 -28.13 4.17
CA GLY A 170 4.84 -26.77 4.70
C GLY A 170 4.66 -26.70 6.22
N TYR A 171 3.97 -27.69 6.82
CA TYR A 171 3.76 -27.77 8.27
C TYR A 171 4.89 -28.50 9.04
N LEU A 172 5.61 -29.44 8.40
CA LEU A 172 6.76 -30.14 9.00
C LEU A 172 8.04 -29.30 9.04
N LEU A 173 8.08 -28.15 8.37
CA LEU A 173 9.13 -27.14 8.55
C LEU A 173 8.82 -26.15 9.68
N HIS A 174 7.70 -26.33 10.39
CA HIS A 174 7.34 -25.56 11.58
C HIS A 174 6.86 -26.49 12.70
N GLY A 175 7.65 -27.53 12.99
CA GLY A 175 7.51 -28.29 14.23
C GLY A 175 7.96 -27.44 15.42
N ASP A 176 7.05 -27.18 16.35
CA ASP A 176 7.12 -27.66 17.75
C ASP A 176 6.25 -26.75 18.64
N PHE A 177 4.93 -26.98 18.67
CA PHE A 177 4.08 -26.45 19.74
C PHE A 177 3.99 -27.54 20.82
N LYS A 178 4.95 -27.50 21.76
CA LYS A 178 4.89 -28.28 22.99
C LYS A 178 3.85 -27.69 23.94
N ARG A 179 2.93 -28.57 24.33
CA ARG A 179 2.01 -28.54 25.49
C ARG A 179 1.02 -27.37 25.56
#